data_AF-A0A0F6YMB5-F1
#
_entry.id   AF-A0A0F6YMB5-F1
#
_cell.length_a   1.000
_cell.length_b   1.000
_cell.length_c   1.000
_cell.angle_alpha   90.00
_cell.angle_beta   90.00
_cell.angle_gamma   90.00
#
_symmetry.space_group_name_H-M   'P 1'
#
loop_
_entity.id
_entity.type
_entity.pdbx_description
1 polymer ?
#
loop_
_entity_poly.entity_id
_entity_poly.type
_entity_poly.pdbx_seq_one_letter_code
_entity_poly.pdbx_strand_id
1 'polypeptide(L)'
;MSYRIVDEPSASGLARFAVRPFWPLLAQMLAGAWLAWPWFIVNSIAMGSATRKQEQRWVAIAAVGSVVVTVLVMAMLGAEAAGPAARYVVLVMLGLKLGVAYWLHTLQERTFGLFEHFGHKARSGLALVIAGAILRATILPELPLFLMLVLS
;
A
#
# COMPACT_ATOMS: atom_id res chain seq x y z
N MET A 1 -11.75 32.59 13.07
CA MET A 1 -11.38 31.77 11.90
C MET A 1 -9.92 32.06 11.60
N SER A 2 -9.03 31.10 11.83
CA SER A 2 -7.63 31.23 11.40
C SER A 2 -7.57 30.96 9.91
N TYR A 3 -7.02 31.87 9.13
CA TYR A 3 -6.70 31.61 7.73
C TYR A 3 -5.74 30.41 7.67
N ARG A 4 -6.07 29.41 6.84
CA ARG A 4 -5.27 28.20 6.62
C ARG A 4 -5.01 28.10 5.13
N ILE A 5 -3.75 27.98 4.76
CA ILE A 5 -3.37 27.77 3.36
C ILE A 5 -3.94 26.41 2.93
N VAL A 6 -4.54 26.33 1.75
CA VAL A 6 -5.26 25.14 1.27
C VAL A 6 -4.40 23.87 1.33
N ASP A 7 -3.09 24.02 1.15
CA ASP A 7 -2.11 22.93 1.14
C ASP A 7 -1.41 22.68 2.50
N GLU A 8 -1.74 23.48 3.53
CA GLU A 8 -1.17 23.28 4.87
C GLU A 8 -1.71 21.95 5.45
N PRO A 9 -0.83 21.02 5.89
CA PRO A 9 -1.27 19.76 6.47
C PRO A 9 -2.10 20.00 7.73
N SER A 10 -3.16 19.21 7.92
CA SER A 10 -4.01 19.37 9.11
C SER A 10 -3.27 18.88 10.34
N ALA A 11 -3.26 19.66 11.42
CA ALA A 11 -2.83 19.21 12.73
C ALA A 11 -3.57 17.90 13.10
N SER A 12 -2.84 16.79 13.05
CA SER A 12 -3.35 15.45 13.33
C SER A 12 -2.57 14.87 14.50
N GLY A 13 -3.26 14.35 15.52
CA GLY A 13 -2.61 13.63 16.63
C GLY A 13 -1.83 12.39 16.15
N LEU A 14 -2.07 11.94 14.92
CA LEU A 14 -1.35 10.85 14.27
C LEU A 14 -0.09 11.29 13.52
N ALA A 15 0.24 12.58 13.46
CA ALA A 15 1.43 13.09 12.76
C ALA A 15 2.73 12.41 13.22
N ARG A 16 2.81 11.98 14.49
CA ARG A 16 3.94 11.21 15.04
C ARG A 16 4.16 9.82 14.42
N PHE A 17 3.16 9.29 13.73
CA PHE A 17 3.22 8.01 13.04
C PHE A 17 3.47 8.16 11.54
N ALA A 18 3.56 9.40 11.03
CA ALA A 18 3.92 9.65 9.65
C ALA A 18 5.33 9.10 9.37
N VAL A 19 5.45 8.37 8.27
CA VAL A 19 6.72 7.81 7.78
C VAL A 19 6.94 8.29 6.35
N ARG A 20 8.21 8.29 5.93
CA ARG A 20 8.54 8.51 4.52
C ARG A 20 7.79 7.51 3.63
N PRO A 21 7.09 7.95 2.56
CA PRO A 21 6.32 7.08 1.65
C PRO A 21 7.12 5.95 1.02
N PHE A 22 8.45 6.13 0.94
CA PHE A 22 9.39 5.09 0.57
C PHE A 22 9.27 3.81 1.42
N TRP A 23 8.99 3.93 2.73
CA TRP A 23 8.88 2.77 3.62
C TRP A 23 7.64 1.90 3.33
N PRO A 24 6.42 2.46 3.18
CA PRO A 24 5.27 1.71 2.69
C PRO A 24 5.50 1.05 1.33
N LEU A 25 6.21 1.71 0.42
CA LEU A 25 6.57 1.12 -0.87
C LEU A 25 7.50 -0.09 -0.70
N LEU A 26 8.52 0.00 0.15
CA LEU A 26 9.38 -1.15 0.49
C LEU A 26 8.59 -2.26 1.19
N ALA A 27 7.66 -1.91 2.08
CA ALA A 27 6.78 -2.88 2.72
C ALA A 27 5.92 -3.64 1.69
N GLN A 28 5.45 -2.96 0.63
CA GLN A 28 4.72 -3.62 -0.46
C GLN A 28 5.59 -4.68 -1.16
N MET A 29 6.88 -4.37 -1.36
CA MET A 29 7.80 -5.27 -2.05
C MET A 29 8.24 -6.46 -1.18
N LEU A 30 8.44 -6.24 0.13
CA LEU A 30 9.07 -7.22 1.03
C LEU A 30 8.07 -7.96 1.93
N ALA A 31 7.01 -7.28 2.39
CA ALA A 31 6.00 -7.84 3.29
C ALA A 31 4.70 -8.19 2.56
N GLY A 32 4.32 -7.42 1.55
CA GLY A 32 3.11 -7.61 0.74
C GLY A 32 2.03 -6.55 0.97
N ALA A 33 0.91 -6.72 0.26
CA ALA A 33 -0.21 -5.77 0.26
C ALA A 33 -0.91 -5.64 1.64
N TRP A 34 -0.98 -6.73 2.42
CA TRP A 34 -1.67 -6.73 3.73
C TRP A 34 -1.15 -5.67 4.71
N LEU A 35 0.15 -5.38 4.66
CA LEU A 35 0.78 -4.40 5.53
C LEU A 35 0.86 -3.02 4.85
N ALA A 36 1.28 -3.01 3.58
CA ALA A 36 1.56 -1.78 2.87
C ALA A 36 0.29 -0.94 2.64
N TRP A 37 -0.82 -1.55 2.22
CA TRP A 37 -2.04 -0.82 1.90
C TRP A 37 -2.67 -0.12 3.12
N PRO A 38 -2.88 -0.79 4.26
CA PRO A 38 -3.32 -0.09 5.47
C PRO A 38 -2.34 1.00 5.87
N TRP A 39 -1.04 0.77 5.73
CA TRP A 39 -0.05 1.78 6.10
C TRP A 39 -0.06 2.99 5.17
N PHE A 40 -0.28 2.83 3.87
CA PHE A 40 -0.51 3.96 2.95
C PHE A 40 -1.71 4.80 3.42
N ILE A 41 -2.82 4.15 3.81
CA ILE A 41 -4.00 4.87 4.34
C ILE A 41 -3.65 5.60 5.64
N VAL A 42 -3.02 4.93 6.61
CA VAL A 42 -2.63 5.55 7.88
C VAL A 42 -1.67 6.72 7.63
N ASN A 43 -0.70 6.56 6.73
CA ASN A 43 0.26 7.60 6.39
C ASN A 43 -0.43 8.83 5.77
N SER A 44 -1.42 8.61 4.88
CA SER A 44 -2.22 9.70 4.30
C SER A 44 -2.93 10.55 5.36
N ILE A 45 -3.42 9.90 6.42
CA ILE A 45 -4.13 10.53 7.54
C ILE A 45 -3.14 11.21 8.48
N ALA A 46 -2.00 10.57 8.76
CA ALA A 46 -0.96 11.09 9.62
C ALA A 46 -0.34 12.38 9.07
N MET A 47 -0.08 12.43 7.76
CA MET A 47 0.44 13.62 7.08
C MET A 47 -0.63 14.69 6.84
N GLY A 48 -1.92 14.39 7.04
CA GLY A 48 -3.01 15.32 6.75
C GLY A 48 -3.15 15.62 5.25
N SER A 49 -2.94 14.61 4.40
CA SER A 49 -2.93 14.75 2.93
C SER A 49 -4.23 15.36 2.37
N ALA A 50 -4.08 16.38 1.52
CA ALA A 50 -5.19 16.94 0.74
C ALA A 50 -5.79 15.90 -0.23
N THR A 51 -4.96 14.99 -0.75
CA THR A 51 -5.35 13.91 -1.67
C THR A 51 -5.77 12.62 -0.97
N ARG A 52 -6.00 12.63 0.35
CA ARG A 52 -6.35 11.42 1.14
C ARG A 52 -7.46 10.56 0.53
N LYS A 53 -8.51 11.19 -0.01
CA LYS A 53 -9.64 10.46 -0.63
C LYS A 53 -9.22 9.76 -1.92
N GLN A 54 -8.34 10.38 -2.70
CA GLN A 54 -7.80 9.79 -3.91
C GLN A 54 -6.87 8.62 -3.57
N GLU A 55 -6.03 8.76 -2.55
CA GLU A 55 -5.15 7.68 -2.08
C GLU A 55 -5.95 6.46 -1.61
N GLN A 56 -7.00 6.67 -0.80
CA GLN A 56 -7.91 5.59 -0.37
C GLN A 56 -8.62 4.92 -1.55
N ARG A 57 -9.03 5.68 -2.57
CA ARG A 57 -9.61 5.12 -3.80
C ARG A 57 -8.62 4.24 -4.54
N TRP A 58 -7.37 4.65 -4.69
CA TRP A 58 -6.33 3.83 -5.33
C TRP A 58 -6.07 2.54 -4.58
N VAL A 59 -6.01 2.58 -3.25
CA VAL A 59 -5.91 1.36 -2.42
C VAL A 59 -7.12 0.45 -2.64
N ALA A 60 -8.33 0.99 -2.66
CA ALA A 60 -9.54 0.21 -2.94
C ALA A 60 -9.53 -0.41 -4.34
N ILE A 61 -9.09 0.33 -5.37
CA ILE A 61 -8.94 -0.17 -6.73
C ILE A 61 -7.92 -1.31 -6.79
N ALA A 62 -6.77 -1.17 -6.11
CA ALA A 62 -5.77 -2.24 -6.05
C ALA A 62 -6.30 -3.49 -5.34
N ALA A 63 -7.07 -3.32 -4.26
CA ALA A 63 -7.70 -4.43 -3.54
C ALA A 63 -8.71 -5.18 -4.42
N VAL A 64 -9.64 -4.45 -5.04
CA VAL A 64 -10.63 -5.03 -5.96
C VAL A 64 -9.95 -5.68 -7.16
N GLY A 65 -8.97 -5.01 -7.78
CA GLY A 65 -8.22 -5.56 -8.89
C GLY A 65 -7.45 -6.83 -8.52
N SER A 66 -6.87 -6.89 -7.33
CA SER A 66 -6.18 -8.09 -6.84
C SER A 66 -7.14 -9.26 -6.60
N VAL A 67 -8.36 -8.97 -6.11
CA VAL A 67 -9.43 -9.96 -5.97
C VAL A 67 -9.84 -10.51 -7.34
N VAL A 68 -10.11 -9.64 -8.31
CA VAL A 68 -10.50 -10.03 -9.67
C VAL A 68 -9.42 -10.91 -10.31
N VAL A 69 -8.15 -10.49 -10.26
CA VAL A 69 -7.05 -11.26 -10.81
C VAL A 69 -6.88 -12.60 -10.10
N THR A 70 -7.06 -12.65 -8.78
CA THR A 70 -7.02 -13.91 -8.02
C THR A 70 -8.12 -14.87 -8.45
N VAL A 71 -9.34 -14.39 -8.64
CA VAL A 71 -10.46 -15.22 -9.14
C VAL A 71 -10.12 -15.80 -10.52
N LEU A 72 -9.55 -15.00 -11.42
CA LEU A 72 -9.11 -15.48 -12.73
C LEU A 72 -8.04 -16.56 -12.63
N VAL A 73 -7.03 -16.39 -11.76
CA VAL A 73 -6.01 -17.42 -11.51
C VAL A 73 -6.64 -18.72 -11.02
N MET A 74 -7.53 -18.65 -10.03
CA MET A 74 -8.19 -19.83 -9.47
C MET A 74 -9.06 -20.55 -10.50
N ALA A 75 -9.78 -19.81 -11.35
CA ALA A 75 -10.56 -20.38 -12.44
C ALA A 75 -9.68 -21.10 -13.47
N MET A 76 -8.51 -20.55 -13.82
CA MET A 76 -7.56 -21.19 -14.74
C MET A 76 -6.93 -22.45 -14.16
N LEU A 77 -6.62 -22.45 -12.85
CA LEU A 77 -6.08 -23.62 -12.15
C LEU A 77 -7.10 -24.77 -12.11
N GLY A 78 -8.39 -24.46 -11.91
CA GLY A 78 -9.45 -25.48 -11.88
C GLY A 78 -9.81 -26.07 -13.25
N ALA A 79 -9.48 -25.38 -14.34
CA ALA A 79 -9.85 -25.78 -15.71
C ALA A 79 -8.76 -26.57 -16.45
N GLU A 80 -7.69 -27.01 -15.78
CA GLU A 80 -6.46 -27.58 -16.38
C GLU A 80 -5.79 -26.67 -17.44
N ALA A 81 -6.26 -25.42 -17.59
CA ALA A 81 -5.71 -24.41 -18.48
C ALA A 81 -4.39 -23.79 -17.95
N ALA A 82 -3.77 -24.43 -16.95
CA ALA A 82 -2.58 -23.99 -16.25
C ALA A 82 -1.30 -24.25 -17.05
N GLY A 83 -1.21 -23.63 -18.22
CA GLY A 83 0.02 -23.53 -19.00
C GLY A 83 0.83 -22.26 -18.68
N PRO A 84 1.64 -21.76 -19.62
CA PRO A 84 2.38 -20.49 -19.49
C PRO A 84 1.49 -19.29 -19.12
N ALA A 85 0.20 -19.34 -19.47
CA ALA A 85 -0.78 -18.30 -19.17
C ALA A 85 -0.86 -17.96 -17.67
N ALA A 86 -0.79 -18.94 -16.78
CA ALA A 86 -0.85 -18.70 -15.33
C ALA A 86 0.31 -17.81 -14.84
N ARG A 87 1.50 -17.95 -15.43
CA ARG A 87 2.67 -17.11 -15.09
C ARG A 87 2.45 -15.65 -15.49
N TYR A 88 1.84 -15.41 -16.65
CA TYR A 88 1.52 -14.04 -17.09
C TYR A 88 0.47 -13.37 -16.20
N VAL A 89 -0.53 -14.12 -15.73
CA VAL A 89 -1.55 -13.56 -14.82
C VAL A 89 -0.93 -13.16 -13.48
N VAL A 90 0.01 -13.95 -12.95
CA VAL A 90 0.77 -13.57 -11.74
C VAL A 90 1.60 -12.30 -11.98
N LEU A 91 2.22 -12.14 -13.16
CA LEU A 91 2.93 -10.91 -13.52
C LEU A 91 1.98 -9.70 -13.60
N VAL A 92 0.78 -9.86 -14.15
CA VAL A 92 -0.25 -8.82 -14.17
C VAL A 92 -0.66 -8.44 -12.74
N MET A 93 -0.83 -9.43 -11.84
CA MET A 93 -1.13 -9.18 -10.43
C MET A 93 -0.02 -8.38 -9.75
N LEU A 94 1.25 -8.78 -9.95
CA LEU A 94 2.41 -8.08 -9.41
C LEU A 94 2.50 -6.64 -9.95
N GLY A 95 2.31 -6.48 -11.27
CA GLY A 95 2.34 -5.17 -11.94
C GLY A 95 1.23 -4.24 -11.44
N LEU A 96 0.02 -4.75 -11.22
CA LEU A 96 -1.08 -3.99 -10.63
C LEU A 96 -0.70 -3.48 -9.22
N LYS A 97 -0.25 -4.37 -8.34
CA LYS A 97 0.07 -4.03 -6.94
C LYS A 97 1.22 -3.03 -6.87
N LEU A 98 2.32 -3.30 -7.57
CA LEU A 98 3.48 -2.42 -7.59
C LEU A 98 3.20 -1.10 -8.30
N GLY A 99 2.45 -1.12 -9.41
CA GLY A 99 2.06 0.09 -10.13
C GLY A 99 1.23 1.03 -9.27
N VAL A 100 0.23 0.50 -8.56
CA VAL A 100 -0.58 1.31 -7.64
C VAL A 100 0.24 1.78 -6.43
N ALA A 101 1.09 0.93 -5.85
CA ALA A 101 1.95 1.32 -4.73
C ALA A 101 2.94 2.42 -5.12
N TYR A 102 3.52 2.36 -6.33
CA TYR A 102 4.38 3.40 -6.86
C TYR A 102 3.60 4.70 -7.10
N TRP A 103 2.39 4.61 -7.65
CA TRP A 103 1.53 5.78 -7.81
C TRP A 103 1.19 6.44 -6.47
N LEU A 104 0.81 5.64 -5.46
CA LEU A 104 0.57 6.11 -4.09
C LEU A 104 1.82 6.76 -3.50
N HIS A 105 2.99 6.16 -3.69
CA HIS A 105 4.26 6.76 -3.31
C HIS A 105 4.45 8.14 -3.94
N THR A 106 4.21 8.31 -5.24
CA THR A 106 4.38 9.62 -5.90
C THR A 106 3.40 10.69 -5.39
N LEU A 107 2.16 10.31 -5.04
CA LEU A 107 1.19 11.22 -4.43
C LEU A 107 1.62 11.63 -3.02
N GLN A 108 2.03 10.65 -2.22
CA GLN A 108 2.43 10.87 -0.85
C GLN A 108 3.76 11.61 -0.72
N GLU A 109 4.71 11.43 -1.63
CA GLU A 109 6.02 12.10 -1.60
C GLU A 109 5.87 13.63 -1.72
N ARG A 110 4.93 14.10 -2.55
CA ARG A 110 4.59 15.53 -2.67
C ARG A 110 4.04 16.08 -1.36
N THR A 111 3.12 15.34 -0.74
CA THR A 111 2.52 15.70 0.55
C THR A 111 3.57 15.68 1.66
N PHE A 112 4.47 14.70 1.62
CA PHE A 112 5.54 14.53 2.57
C PHE A 112 6.52 15.71 2.55
N GLY A 113 6.87 16.22 1.36
CA GLY A 113 7.67 17.43 1.23
C GLY A 113 7.04 18.65 1.91
N LEU A 114 5.72 18.82 1.80
CA LEU A 114 4.98 19.85 2.53
C LEU A 114 4.98 19.59 4.04
N PHE A 115 4.76 18.34 4.45
CA PHE A 115 4.78 17.94 5.86
C PHE A 115 6.10 18.28 6.55
N GLU A 116 7.25 17.98 5.91
CA GLU A 116 8.57 18.37 6.41
C GLU A 116 8.79 19.88 6.36
N HIS A 117 8.29 20.56 5.33
CA HIS A 117 8.39 22.03 5.20
C HIS A 117 7.73 22.78 6.37
N PHE A 118 6.58 22.30 6.85
CA PHE A 118 5.90 22.85 8.03
C PHE A 118 6.51 22.40 9.38
N GLY A 119 7.70 21.80 9.36
CA GLY A 119 8.49 21.50 10.56
C GLY A 119 8.15 20.18 11.24
N HIS A 120 7.27 19.35 10.66
CA HIS A 120 7.01 18.02 11.19
C HIS A 120 8.15 17.05 10.85
N LYS A 121 8.50 16.20 11.82
CA LYS A 121 9.53 15.16 11.64
C LYS A 121 8.88 13.80 11.45
N ALA A 122 9.25 13.13 10.37
CA ALA A 122 8.81 11.78 10.10
C ALA A 122 9.55 10.76 10.96
N ARG A 123 8.86 9.67 11.30
CA ARG A 123 9.48 8.52 11.95
C ARG A 123 10.16 7.62 10.91
N SER A 124 11.21 6.91 11.33
CA SER A 124 11.77 5.84 10.52
C SER A 124 10.75 4.71 10.36
N GLY A 125 10.46 4.32 9.12
CA GLY A 125 9.64 3.17 8.79
C GLY A 125 10.42 1.85 8.71
N LEU A 126 11.70 1.83 9.09
CA LEU A 126 12.53 0.62 9.05
C LEU A 126 11.93 -0.52 9.88
N ALA A 127 11.43 -0.21 11.09
CA ALA A 127 10.77 -1.19 11.94
C ALA A 127 9.52 -1.81 11.27
N LEU A 128 8.75 -1.01 10.52
CA LEU A 128 7.60 -1.50 9.76
C LEU A 128 8.03 -2.54 8.72
N VAL A 129 9.08 -2.24 7.97
CA VAL A 129 9.55 -3.13 6.89
C VAL A 129 10.15 -4.42 7.45
N ILE A 130 11.01 -4.32 8.47
CA ILE A 130 11.63 -5.50 9.08
C ILE A 130 10.59 -6.38 9.75
N ALA A 131 9.73 -5.80 10.60
CA ALA A 131 8.66 -6.56 11.25
C ALA A 131 7.73 -7.18 10.21
N GLY A 132 7.35 -6.42 9.17
CA GLY A 132 6.53 -6.93 8.08
C GLY A 132 7.15 -8.10 7.33
N ALA A 133 8.44 -8.02 6.99
CA ALA A 133 9.14 -9.07 6.27
C ALA A 133 9.25 -10.37 7.09
N ILE A 134 9.49 -10.26 8.39
CA ILE A 134 9.54 -11.42 9.30
C ILE A 134 8.13 -12.00 9.49
N LEU A 135 7.15 -11.16 9.79
CA LEU A 135 5.77 -11.57 10.04
C LEU A 135 5.08 -12.13 8.79
N ARG A 136 5.52 -11.75 7.59
CA ARG A 136 5.02 -12.31 6.33
C ARG A 136 5.12 -13.84 6.31
N ALA A 137 6.25 -14.38 6.80
CA ALA A 137 6.51 -15.82 6.78
C ALA A 137 5.62 -16.61 7.75
N THR A 138 5.05 -15.95 8.76
CA THR A 138 4.15 -16.58 9.75
C THR A 138 2.68 -16.29 9.45
N ILE A 139 2.34 -15.09 8.97
CA ILE A 139 0.95 -14.66 8.78
C ILE A 139 0.37 -15.18 7.46
N LEU A 140 1.10 -15.04 6.34
CA LEU A 140 0.55 -15.37 5.02
C LEU A 140 0.22 -16.87 4.83
N PRO A 141 1.03 -17.84 5.32
CA PRO A 141 0.74 -19.26 5.13
C PRO A 141 -0.50 -19.76 5.88
N GLU A 142 -0.87 -19.09 6.98
CA GLU A 142 -2.06 -19.44 7.78
C GLU A 142 -3.37 -19.00 7.10
N LEU A 143 -3.28 -18.17 6.05
CA LEU A 143 -4.44 -17.70 5.31
C LEU A 143 -4.85 -18.72 4.23
N PRO A 144 -6.16 -18.81 3.92
CA PRO A 144 -6.60 -19.59 2.77
C PRO A 144 -5.95 -19.05 1.49
N LEU A 145 -5.62 -19.93 0.54
CA LEU A 145 -4.89 -19.61 -0.70
C LEU A 145 -5.41 -18.35 -1.40
N PHE A 146 -6.73 -18.19 -1.45
CA PHE A 146 -7.39 -17.01 -2.00
C PHE A 146 -6.92 -15.70 -1.34
N LEU A 147 -6.98 -15.61 0.00
CA LEU A 147 -6.54 -14.41 0.73
C LEU A 147 -5.04 -14.23 0.63
N MET A 148 -4.25 -15.31 0.68
CA MET A 148 -2.80 -15.24 0.50
C MET A 148 -2.43 -14.61 -0.84
N LEU A 149 -3.09 -14.98 -1.95
CA LEU A 149 -2.82 -14.39 -3.27
C LEU A 149 -3.22 -12.91 -3.34
N VAL A 150 -4.38 -12.55 -2.79
CA VAL A 150 -4.84 -11.15 -2.75
C VAL A 150 -3.89 -10.28 -1.93
N LEU A 151 -3.43 -10.78 -0.78
CA LEU A 151 -2.72 -10.01 0.23
C LEU A 151 -1.19 -10.10 0.19
N SER A 152 -0.65 -11.03 -0.60
CA SER A 152 0.79 -11.19 -0.83
C SER A 152 1.46 -10.00 -1.53
#